data_AF-A0A9X9F3Q6-F1
#
_entry.id   AF-A0A9X9F3Q6-F1
#
_cell.length_a   1.000
_cell.length_b   1.000
_cell.length_c   1.000
_cell.angle_alpha   90.00
_cell.angle_beta   90.00
_cell.angle_gamma   90.00
#
_symmetry.space_group_name_H-M   'P 1'
#
loop_
_entity.id
_entity.type
_entity.pdbx_description
1 polymer ?
#
loop_
_entity_poly.entity_id
_entity_poly.type
_entity_poly.pdbx_seq_one_letter_code
_entity_poly.pdbx_strand_id
1 'polypeptide(L)'
;MKVQHKALSLLNLISITQIVKKEDWLLPARALRNQVVRNGIYAVGPVLYKYSQLENEPEYGEYTYCIPVNGRVDLGESSAYEYYDALIIKSALCVRFTDEDGDIEDAYNLIR
;
A
#
# COMPACT_ATOMS: atom_id res chain seq x y z
N MET A 1 -9.98 19.28 -5.62
CA MET A 1 -10.12 17.81 -5.41
C MET A 1 -11.60 17.40 -5.47
N LYS A 2 -11.94 16.24 -6.07
CA LYS A 2 -13.33 15.70 -6.15
C LYS A 2 -13.43 14.37 -5.41
N VAL A 3 -14.39 14.23 -4.51
CA VAL A 3 -14.68 12.98 -3.79
C VAL A 3 -15.58 12.08 -4.64
N GLN A 4 -15.26 10.79 -4.70
CA GLN A 4 -16.03 9.78 -5.42
C GLN A 4 -16.20 8.52 -4.58
N HIS A 5 -17.33 7.82 -4.71
CA HIS A 5 -17.48 6.46 -4.20
C HIS A 5 -16.99 5.46 -5.24
N LYS A 6 -16.05 4.59 -4.87
CA LYS A 6 -15.50 3.57 -5.75
C LYS A 6 -15.23 2.26 -5.02
N ALA A 7 -15.27 1.17 -5.77
CA ALA A 7 -14.72 -0.11 -5.35
C ALA A 7 -13.25 -0.22 -5.80
N LEU A 8 -12.46 -1.03 -5.10
CA LEU A 8 -11.11 -1.43 -5.50
C LEU A 8 -11.02 -2.95 -5.43
N SER A 9 -10.46 -3.57 -6.46
CA SER A 9 -10.16 -5.00 -6.47
C SER A 9 -8.80 -5.21 -7.11
N LEU A 10 -7.94 -5.91 -6.39
CA LEU A 10 -6.59 -6.24 -6.82
C LEU A 10 -6.37 -7.72 -6.57
N LEU A 11 -5.70 -8.39 -7.50
CA LEU A 11 -5.43 -9.83 -7.45
C LEU A 11 -3.92 -10.07 -7.36
N ASN A 12 -3.55 -11.25 -6.87
CA ASN A 12 -2.17 -11.72 -6.77
C ASN A 12 -1.25 -10.68 -6.14
N LEU A 13 -1.36 -10.50 -4.84
CA LEU A 13 -0.62 -9.47 -4.11
C LEU A 13 0.53 -10.11 -3.34
N ILE A 14 1.73 -9.57 -3.49
CA ILE A 14 2.79 -9.74 -2.50
C ILE A 14 2.70 -8.57 -1.53
N SER A 15 2.81 -8.85 -0.24
CA SER A 15 2.68 -7.86 0.81
C SER A 15 3.71 -7.99 1.92
N ILE A 16 3.87 -6.92 2.67
CA ILE A 16 4.62 -6.90 3.93
C ILE A 16 4.01 -5.85 4.86
N THR A 17 3.88 -6.18 6.14
CA THR A 17 3.45 -5.24 7.19
C THR A 17 4.66 -4.83 8.02
N GLN A 18 4.83 -3.53 8.23
CA GLN A 18 5.92 -2.97 9.04
C GLN A 18 5.45 -1.78 9.86
N ILE A 19 5.99 -1.67 11.07
CA ILE A 19 5.93 -0.45 11.87
C ILE A 19 7.13 0.41 11.49
N VAL A 20 6.87 1.61 10.99
CA VAL A 20 7.92 2.55 10.58
C VAL A 20 7.57 3.98 11.00
N LYS A 21 8.60 4.83 11.08
CA LYS A 21 8.39 6.27 11.23
C LYS A 21 7.60 6.81 10.04
N LYS A 22 6.71 7.75 10.29
CA LYS A 22 5.88 8.38 9.24
C LYS A 22 6.71 9.05 8.17
N GLU A 23 7.85 9.65 8.49
CA GLU A 23 8.76 10.27 7.51
C GLU A 23 9.43 9.24 6.59
N ASP A 24 9.58 7.99 7.05
CA ASP A 24 10.28 6.91 6.37
C ASP A 24 9.34 5.95 5.62
N TRP A 25 8.05 6.25 5.55
CA TRP A 25 7.00 5.39 4.95
C TRP A 25 7.32 4.93 3.52
N LEU A 26 8.09 5.73 2.77
CA LEU A 26 8.43 5.40 1.38
C LEU A 26 9.53 4.32 1.28
N LEU A 27 10.34 4.12 2.32
CA LEU A 27 11.47 3.17 2.28
C LEU A 27 11.01 1.71 2.12
N PRO A 28 10.05 1.19 2.91
CA PRO A 28 9.54 -0.17 2.72
C PRO A 28 8.85 -0.36 1.37
N ALA A 29 8.08 0.63 0.89
CA ALA A 29 7.44 0.58 -0.42
C ALA A 29 8.45 0.39 -1.56
N ARG A 30 9.55 1.15 -1.52
CA ARG A 30 10.66 1.02 -2.48
C ARG A 30 11.37 -0.33 -2.34
N ALA A 31 11.57 -0.81 -1.12
CA ALA A 31 12.19 -2.09 -0.84
C ALA A 31 11.36 -3.25 -1.42
N LEU A 32 10.05 -3.28 -1.18
CA LEU A 32 9.12 -4.27 -1.73
C LEU A 32 9.19 -4.30 -3.26
N ARG A 33 9.04 -3.15 -3.92
CA ARG A 33 9.13 -3.04 -5.38
C ARG A 33 10.46 -3.61 -5.90
N ASN A 34 11.57 -3.21 -5.29
CA ASN A 34 12.90 -3.65 -5.71
C ASN A 34 13.07 -5.16 -5.50
N GLN A 35 12.53 -5.74 -4.43
CA GLN A 35 12.60 -7.18 -4.16
C GLN A 35 11.80 -7.98 -5.17
N VAL A 36 10.59 -7.54 -5.52
CA VAL A 36 9.78 -8.17 -6.58
C VAL A 36 10.56 -8.22 -7.91
N VAL A 37 11.13 -7.09 -8.33
CA VAL A 37 11.92 -7.01 -9.57
C VAL A 37 13.17 -7.90 -9.50
N ARG A 38 13.90 -7.88 -8.39
CA ARG A 38 15.14 -8.67 -8.21
C ARG A 38 14.89 -10.17 -8.26
N ASN A 39 13.72 -10.64 -7.84
CA ASN A 39 13.35 -12.05 -7.87
C ASN A 39 12.70 -12.46 -9.20
N GLY A 40 12.77 -11.61 -10.24
CA GLY A 40 12.21 -11.91 -11.56
C GLY A 40 10.69 -11.94 -11.60
N ILE A 41 10.02 -11.40 -10.58
CA ILE A 41 8.57 -11.35 -10.49
C ILE A 41 8.08 -10.09 -11.20
N TYR A 42 7.06 -10.24 -12.04
CA TYR A 42 6.53 -9.14 -12.84
C TYR A 42 5.39 -8.43 -12.13
N ALA A 43 5.64 -7.20 -11.68
CA ALA A 43 4.62 -6.33 -11.12
C ALA A 43 3.67 -5.80 -12.21
N VAL A 44 2.36 -5.83 -11.94
CA VAL A 44 1.31 -5.38 -12.88
C VAL A 44 0.61 -4.10 -12.43
N GLY A 45 1.12 -3.44 -11.40
CA GLY A 45 0.55 -2.21 -10.86
C GLY A 45 1.47 -1.51 -9.86
N PRO A 46 1.04 -0.36 -9.33
CA PRO A 46 1.82 0.39 -8.36
C PRO A 46 1.90 -0.34 -7.02
N VAL A 47 2.89 0.03 -6.20
CA VAL A 47 2.85 -0.28 -4.78
C VAL A 47 1.74 0.54 -4.14
N LEU A 48 0.92 -0.14 -3.35
CA LEU A 48 -0.15 0.44 -2.56
C LEU A 48 0.17 0.20 -1.09
N TYR A 49 -0.38 1.02 -0.21
CA TYR A 49 -0.28 0.77 1.22
C TYR A 49 -1.60 1.05 1.93
N LYS A 50 -1.79 0.34 3.03
CA LYS A 50 -2.75 0.70 4.08
C LYS A 50 -1.95 1.31 5.22
N TYR A 51 -2.52 2.30 5.89
CA TYR A 51 -1.91 2.95 7.04
C TYR A 51 -2.87 2.90 8.21
N SER A 52 -2.34 2.57 9.39
CA SER A 52 -3.01 2.72 10.68
C SER A 52 -2.09 3.45 11.65
N GLN A 53 -2.65 4.39 12.40
CA GLN A 53 -1.90 5.12 13.42
C GLN A 53 -1.74 4.25 14.68
N LEU A 54 -0.55 4.25 15.27
CA LEU A 54 -0.32 3.63 16.57
C LEU A 54 -0.78 4.58 17.69
N GLU A 55 -1.54 4.06 18.66
CA GLU A 55 -2.14 4.88 19.74
C GLU A 55 -1.07 5.54 20.63
N ASN A 56 0.01 4.82 20.93
CA ASN A 56 1.03 5.25 21.89
C ASN A 56 2.29 5.87 21.25
N GLU A 57 2.41 5.81 19.92
CA GLU A 57 3.62 6.20 19.19
C GLU A 57 3.24 7.03 17.95
N PRO A 58 2.90 8.32 18.11
CA PRO A 58 2.33 9.14 17.03
C PRO A 58 3.29 9.43 15.88
N GLU A 59 4.60 9.29 16.10
CA GLU A 59 5.63 9.40 15.06
C GLU A 59 5.71 8.15 14.17
N TYR A 60 5.14 7.04 14.64
CA TYR A 60 5.13 5.75 13.97
C TYR A 60 3.75 5.43 13.41
N GLY A 61 3.74 4.55 12.42
CA GLY A 61 2.52 3.98 11.85
C GLY A 61 2.74 2.52 11.50
N GLU A 62 1.68 1.75 11.56
CA GLU A 62 1.64 0.42 10.96
C GLU A 62 1.23 0.57 9.49
N TYR A 63 2.09 0.08 8.60
CA TYR A 63 1.86 0.11 7.17
C TYR A 63 1.86 -1.28 6.59
N THR A 64 0.80 -1.64 5.87
CA THR A 64 0.77 -2.85 5.05
C THR A 64 0.96 -2.44 3.60
N TYR A 65 2.12 -2.76 3.04
CA TYR A 65 2.44 -2.51 1.64
C TYR A 65 2.05 -3.72 0.80
N CYS A 66 1.45 -3.48 -0.36
CA CYS A 66 1.08 -4.52 -1.31
C CYS A 66 1.49 -4.13 -2.73
N ILE A 67 1.88 -5.11 -3.54
CA ILE A 67 2.13 -4.92 -4.97
C ILE A 67 1.46 -6.06 -5.76
N PRO A 68 0.62 -5.73 -6.77
CA PRO A 68 0.01 -6.75 -7.60
C PRO A 68 1.04 -7.30 -8.60
N VAL A 69 1.02 -8.62 -8.77
CA VAL A 69 1.91 -9.35 -9.66
C VAL A 69 1.12 -10.17 -10.68
N ASN A 70 1.77 -10.59 -11.75
CA ASN A 70 1.12 -11.25 -12.89
C ASN A 70 0.52 -12.64 -12.59
N GLY A 71 0.86 -13.26 -11.45
CA GLY A 71 0.36 -14.56 -11.06
C GLY A 71 0.69 -14.92 -9.63
N ARG A 72 0.27 -16.12 -9.22
CA ARG A 72 0.59 -16.66 -7.89
C ARG A 72 2.09 -16.85 -7.73
N VAL A 73 2.60 -16.46 -6.57
CA VAL A 73 4.01 -16.61 -6.20
C VAL A 73 4.08 -17.52 -4.99
N ASP A 74 4.95 -18.52 -5.06
CA ASP A 74 5.28 -19.36 -3.92
C ASP A 74 6.36 -18.64 -3.10
N LEU A 75 5.98 -18.21 -1.91
CA LEU A 75 6.88 -17.57 -0.96
C LEU A 75 7.39 -18.66 -0.03
N GLY A 76 8.70 -18.89 -0.01
CA GLY A 76 9.29 -19.90 0.86
C GLY A 76 8.90 -19.70 2.33
N GLU A 77 8.88 -20.78 3.12
CA GLU A 77 8.35 -20.80 4.50
C GLU A 77 8.97 -19.76 5.46
N SER A 78 10.18 -19.28 5.17
CA SER A 78 10.90 -18.26 5.95
C SER A 78 10.78 -16.84 5.40
N SER A 79 9.89 -16.61 4.44
CA SER A 79 9.65 -15.31 3.84
C SER A 79 9.02 -14.34 4.84
N ALA A 80 9.58 -13.13 4.95
CA ALA A 80 8.94 -12.02 5.66
C ALA A 80 7.78 -11.38 4.85
N TYR A 81 7.65 -11.75 3.57
CA TYR A 81 6.54 -11.35 2.72
C TYR A 81 5.40 -12.36 2.80
N GLU A 82 4.20 -11.87 2.61
CA GLU A 82 2.98 -12.66 2.49
C GLU A 82 2.41 -12.57 1.06
N TYR A 83 1.60 -13.55 0.69
CA TYR A 83 0.87 -13.55 -0.57
C TYR A 83 -0.64 -13.58 -0.29
N TYR A 84 -1.39 -12.74 -1.00
CA TYR A 84 -2.86 -12.75 -0.99
C TYR A 84 -3.41 -12.96 -2.39
N ASP A 85 -4.44 -13.81 -2.52
CA ASP A 85 -5.15 -13.98 -3.78
C ASP A 85 -5.83 -12.69 -4.22
N ALA A 86 -6.43 -11.96 -3.27
CA ALA A 86 -7.15 -10.73 -3.56
C ALA A 86 -7.23 -9.74 -2.38
N LEU A 87 -7.23 -8.45 -2.71
CA LEU A 87 -7.70 -7.37 -1.84
C LEU A 87 -8.96 -6.78 -2.48
N ILE A 88 -10.10 -6.88 -1.78
CA ILE A 88 -11.39 -6.41 -2.26
C ILE A 88 -11.95 -5.37 -1.30
N ILE A 89 -12.06 -4.13 -1.77
CA ILE A 89 -12.76 -3.04 -1.10
C ILE A 89 -14.05 -2.78 -1.89
N LYS A 90 -15.20 -3.16 -1.33
CA LYS A 90 -16.49 -3.08 -2.04
C LYS A 90 -16.96 -1.65 -2.26
N SER A 91 -16.63 -0.74 -1.34
CA SER A 91 -16.97 0.68 -1.42
C SER A 91 -16.04 1.47 -0.51
N ALA A 92 -15.47 2.55 -1.02
CA ALA A 92 -14.69 3.53 -0.27
C ALA A 92 -14.86 4.93 -0.87
N LEU A 93 -14.61 5.95 -0.05
CA LEU A 93 -14.38 7.30 -0.53
C LEU A 93 -13.00 7.37 -1.18
N CYS A 94 -12.95 7.96 -2.37
CA CYS A 94 -11.74 8.10 -3.17
C CYS A 94 -11.58 9.56 -3.56
N VAL A 95 -10.41 10.10 -3.26
CA VAL A 95 -9.94 11.41 -3.71
C VAL A 95 -8.63 11.20 -4.45
N ARG A 96 -8.51 11.83 -5.62
CA ARG A 96 -7.22 11.94 -6.31
C ARG A 96 -6.53 13.18 -5.78
N PHE A 97 -5.29 13.00 -5.34
CA PHE A 97 -4.37 14.05 -4.93
C PHE A 97 -3.17 14.03 -5.89
N THR A 98 -2.71 15.22 -6.27
CA THR A 98 -1.43 15.46 -6.93
C THR A 98 -0.73 16.58 -6.18
N ASP A 99 0.60 16.62 -6.20
CA ASP A 99 1.34 17.65 -5.45
C ASP A 99 1.05 19.09 -5.96
N GLU A 100 0.50 19.23 -7.17
CA GLU A 100 0.00 20.50 -7.70
C GLU A 100 -1.29 20.98 -6.99
N ASP A 101 -2.03 20.07 -6.36
CA ASP A 101 -3.31 20.33 -5.70
C ASP A 101 -3.19 20.83 -4.24
N GLY A 102 -1.97 20.92 -3.68
CA GLY A 102 -1.73 21.46 -2.33
C GLY A 102 -1.12 20.45 -1.35
N ASP A 103 -1.52 20.55 -0.07
CA ASP A 103 -1.07 19.65 0.99
C ASP A 103 -1.92 18.37 1.02
N ILE A 104 -1.31 17.22 1.26
CA ILE A 104 -2.02 15.94 1.38
C ILE A 104 -3.02 15.93 2.55
N GLU A 105 -2.78 16.73 3.60
CA GLU A 105 -3.72 16.87 4.72
C GLU A 105 -5.06 17.46 4.28
N ASP A 106 -5.08 18.34 3.26
CA ASP A 106 -6.32 18.85 2.68
C ASP A 106 -7.13 17.73 2.03
N ALA A 107 -6.45 16.76 1.39
CA ALA A 107 -7.10 15.59 0.82
C ALA A 107 -7.72 14.68 1.90
N TYR A 108 -7.01 14.48 3.03
CA TYR A 108 -7.54 13.71 4.16
C TYR A 108 -8.75 14.38 4.81
N ASN A 109 -8.74 15.70 4.97
CA ASN A 109 -9.86 16.44 5.55
C ASN A 109 -11.15 16.36 4.70
N LEU A 110 -11.06 16.09 3.40
CA LEU A 110 -12.23 15.90 2.53
C LEU A 110 -12.93 14.55 2.69
N ILE A 111 -12.26 13.55 3.28
CA ILE A 111 -12.75 12.17 3.42
C ILE A 111 -12.78 11.68 4.87
N ARG A 112 -12.50 12.57 5.83
CA ARG A 112 -12.67 12.35 7.26
C ARG A 112 -14.14 12.43 7.69
#